data_AF-A0A7K6M414-F1
#
_entry.id   AF-A0A7K6M414-F1
#
_cell.length_a   1.000
_cell.length_b   1.000
_cell.length_c   1.000
_cell.angle_alpha   90.00
_cell.angle_beta   90.00
_cell.angle_gamma   90.00
#
_symmetry.space_group_name_H-M   'P 1'
#
loop_
_entity.id
_entity.type
_entity.pdbx_description
1 polymer ?
#
loop_
_entity_poly.entity_id
_entity_poly.type
_entity_poly.pdbx_seq_one_letter_code
_entity_poly.pdbx_strand_id
1 'polypeptide(L)'
;TLKKWVSLSNFISEAAAEELQPESGQICAFAEVLPEAAGRHTRDRVGQRRPPLGAECRSYAEGLARLPRMRPRAGTQIRFSELPRQAFPDGATPEEITRHSMDLSYALQRVMEQRYPGRPLGLLAELQFAFICFLIGNVYDAFEHWKRLLNILCRSEEAIGKYQDLYINLISVLYHQLSEIPADFFVDIVSQDNFLTSTLQV
;
A
#
# COMPACT_ATOMS: atom_id res chain seq x y z
N THR A 1 -3.31 -12.09 23.53
CA THR A 1 -4.50 -12.07 24.40
C THR A 1 -5.57 -11.22 23.76
N LEU A 2 -6.86 -11.50 23.98
CA LEU A 2 -8.00 -10.83 23.35
C LEU A 2 -7.91 -9.29 23.36
N LYS A 3 -7.41 -8.70 24.47
CA LYS A 3 -7.19 -7.25 24.60
C LYS A 3 -6.25 -6.68 23.53
N LYS A 4 -5.17 -7.40 23.18
CA LYS A 4 -4.24 -6.99 22.12
C LYS A 4 -4.93 -6.96 20.76
N TRP A 5 -5.72 -8.00 20.45
CA TRP A 5 -6.48 -8.06 19.21
C TRP A 5 -7.47 -6.90 19.09
N VAL A 6 -8.18 -6.59 20.17
CA VAL A 6 -9.09 -5.45 20.22
C VAL A 6 -8.34 -4.13 20.00
N SER A 7 -7.18 -3.93 20.62
CA SER A 7 -6.36 -2.72 20.39
C SER A 7 -5.86 -2.58 18.94
N LEU A 8 -5.62 -3.68 18.24
CA LEU A 8 -5.16 -3.68 16.85
C LEU A 8 -6.29 -3.52 15.82
N SER A 9 -7.54 -3.79 16.22
CA SER A 9 -8.70 -3.84 15.32
C SER A 9 -9.85 -2.92 15.75
N ASN A 10 -9.63 -2.02 16.70
CA ASN A 10 -10.69 -1.19 17.28
C ASN A 10 -11.39 -0.25 16.28
N PHE A 11 -10.75 0.11 15.16
CA PHE A 11 -11.37 0.92 14.10
C PHE A 11 -11.90 0.09 12.92
N ILE A 12 -11.58 -1.21 12.87
CA ILE A 12 -12.03 -2.09 11.80
C ILE A 12 -13.47 -2.52 12.08
N SER A 13 -14.41 -1.74 11.57
CA SER A 13 -15.83 -2.13 11.50
C SER A 13 -16.06 -3.20 10.44
N GLU A 14 -17.12 -3.99 10.57
CA GLU A 14 -17.52 -5.00 9.58
C GLU A 14 -17.68 -4.38 8.18
N ALA A 15 -18.36 -3.23 8.08
CA ALA A 15 -18.48 -2.48 6.82
C ALA A 15 -17.11 -2.07 6.24
N ALA A 16 -16.16 -1.63 7.08
CA ALA A 16 -14.82 -1.27 6.62
C ALA A 16 -14.05 -2.50 6.12
N ALA A 17 -14.18 -3.65 6.79
CA ALA A 17 -13.57 -4.89 6.34
C ALA A 17 -14.17 -5.35 5.00
N GLU A 18 -15.49 -5.23 4.82
CA GLU A 18 -16.17 -5.56 3.57
C GLU A 18 -15.80 -4.64 2.40
N GLU A 19 -15.55 -3.36 2.67
CA GLU A 19 -15.11 -2.39 1.66
C GLU A 19 -13.66 -2.63 1.21
N LEU A 20 -12.80 -3.08 2.14
CA LEU A 20 -11.37 -3.29 1.92
C LEU A 20 -11.03 -4.68 1.40
N GLN A 21 -11.83 -5.71 1.73
CA GLN A 21 -11.56 -7.07 1.30
C GLN A 21 -11.60 -7.22 -0.23
N PRO A 22 -10.81 -8.14 -0.80
CA PRO A 22 -10.89 -8.49 -2.21
C PRO A 22 -12.27 -9.08 -2.54
N GLU A 23 -12.72 -8.93 -3.79
CA GLU A 23 -13.99 -9.53 -4.28
C GLU A 23 -14.00 -11.06 -4.16
N SER A 24 -12.82 -11.69 -4.15
CA SER A 24 -12.66 -13.12 -3.90
C SER A 24 -12.96 -13.54 -2.46
N GLY A 25 -12.99 -12.59 -1.51
CA GLY A 25 -13.08 -12.85 -0.07
C GLY A 25 -11.82 -13.52 0.52
N GLN A 26 -10.76 -13.68 -0.27
CA GLN A 26 -9.53 -14.37 0.13
C GLN A 26 -8.32 -13.44 0.02
N ILE A 27 -7.60 -13.29 1.13
CA ILE A 27 -6.34 -12.56 1.19
C ILE A 27 -5.19 -13.56 1.11
N CYS A 28 -4.34 -13.41 0.10
CA CYS A 28 -3.19 -14.29 -0.14
C CYS A 28 -1.89 -13.49 -0.05
N ALA A 29 -0.85 -14.11 0.53
CA ALA A 29 0.49 -13.51 0.63
C ALA A 29 1.08 -13.16 -0.74
N PHE A 30 0.76 -13.97 -1.76
CA PHE A 30 1.22 -13.79 -3.13
C PHE A 30 0.05 -13.46 -4.05
N ALA A 31 0.26 -12.47 -4.92
CA ALA A 31 -0.71 -12.13 -5.96
C ALA A 31 -0.87 -13.32 -6.92
N GLU A 32 -2.11 -13.79 -7.08
CA GLU A 32 -2.42 -14.78 -8.09
C GLU A 32 -2.26 -14.13 -9.47
N VAL A 33 -1.32 -14.62 -10.27
CA VAL A 33 -1.03 -14.07 -11.59
C VAL A 33 -1.45 -15.04 -12.69
N LEU A 34 -2.19 -14.51 -13.65
CA LEU A 34 -2.63 -15.23 -14.84
C LEU A 34 -1.81 -14.79 -16.04
N PRO A 35 -1.34 -15.74 -16.87
CA PRO A 35 -0.64 -15.38 -18.11
C PRO A 35 -1.61 -14.70 -19.08
N GLU A 36 -1.18 -13.58 -19.66
CA GLU A 36 -1.99 -12.82 -20.63
C GLU A 36 -2.30 -13.65 -21.89
N ALA A 37 -1.40 -14.56 -22.23
CA ALA A 37 -1.62 -15.60 -23.23
C ALA A 37 -1.49 -16.97 -22.56
N ALA A 38 -2.59 -17.75 -22.53
CA ALA A 38 -2.67 -19.04 -21.84
C ALA A 38 -1.62 -20.06 -22.31
N GLY A 39 -1.11 -19.92 -23.55
CA GLY A 39 -0.03 -20.75 -24.08
C GLY A 39 -0.33 -22.26 -24.15
N ARG A 40 -1.60 -22.63 -23.94
CA ARG A 40 -2.08 -24.02 -23.87
C ARG A 40 -2.08 -24.69 -25.23
N HIS A 41 -2.18 -23.90 -26.31
CA HIS A 41 -2.23 -24.43 -27.68
C HIS A 41 -1.02 -24.01 -28.50
N THR A 42 -0.61 -24.88 -29.43
CA THR A 42 0.52 -24.66 -30.34
C THR A 42 0.37 -23.36 -31.16
N ARG A 43 -0.87 -22.96 -31.47
CA ARG A 43 -1.19 -21.69 -32.17
C ARG A 43 -0.79 -20.45 -31.37
N ASP A 44 -0.89 -20.48 -30.04
CA ASP A 44 -0.58 -19.35 -29.17
C ASP A 44 0.94 -19.11 -29.11
N ARG A 45 1.73 -20.17 -29.37
CA ARG A 45 3.20 -20.10 -29.43
C ARG A 45 3.69 -19.41 -30.71
N VAL A 46 2.95 -19.54 -31.81
CA VAL A 46 3.29 -18.91 -33.10
C VAL A 46 3.16 -17.40 -33.03
N GLY A 47 2.17 -16.88 -32.29
CA GLY A 47 1.98 -15.44 -32.08
C GLY A 47 3.02 -14.77 -31.16
N GLN A 48 3.75 -15.55 -30.35
CA GLN A 48 4.68 -15.02 -29.36
C GLN A 48 6.09 -14.71 -29.91
N ARG A 49 6.36 -14.97 -31.20
CA ARG A 49 7.67 -14.75 -31.88
C ARG A 49 8.88 -15.06 -30.97
N ARG A 50 8.82 -16.19 -30.26
CA ARG A 50 9.88 -16.55 -29.32
C ARG A 50 11.18 -16.79 -30.08
N PRO A 51 12.32 -16.30 -29.59
CA PRO A 51 13.62 -16.60 -30.18
C PRO A 51 13.89 -18.12 -30.19
N PRO A 52 14.80 -18.58 -31.06
CA PRO A 52 15.30 -19.96 -31.01
C PRO A 52 15.82 -20.32 -29.61
N LEU A 53 15.63 -21.57 -29.22
CA LEU A 53 16.13 -22.09 -27.94
C LEU A 53 17.67 -21.91 -27.90
N GLY A 54 18.18 -21.17 -26.92
CA GLY A 54 19.62 -20.88 -26.79
C GLY A 54 20.08 -19.54 -27.37
N ALA A 55 19.18 -18.71 -27.92
CA ALA A 55 19.54 -17.35 -28.33
C ALA A 55 19.79 -16.46 -27.09
N GLU A 56 21.01 -15.98 -26.91
CA GLU A 56 21.35 -15.03 -25.86
C GLU A 56 20.55 -13.71 -26.03
N CYS A 57 20.29 -13.04 -24.92
CA CYS A 57 19.70 -11.71 -24.95
C CYS A 57 20.83 -10.70 -25.19
N ARG A 58 20.73 -9.87 -26.22
CA ARG A 58 21.76 -8.86 -26.52
C ARG A 58 21.66 -7.66 -25.58
N SER A 59 20.50 -7.48 -24.95
CA SER A 59 20.24 -6.40 -23.99
C SER A 59 19.25 -6.84 -22.91
N TYR A 60 19.26 -6.11 -21.78
CA TYR A 60 18.31 -6.31 -20.69
C TYR A 60 16.85 -6.08 -21.12
N ALA A 61 16.60 -5.05 -21.95
CA ALA A 61 15.27 -4.75 -22.48
C ALA A 61 14.72 -5.87 -23.37
N GLU A 62 15.60 -6.50 -24.17
CA GLU A 62 15.24 -7.67 -24.97
C GLU A 62 14.92 -8.88 -24.08
N GLY A 63 15.68 -9.08 -23.00
CA GLY A 63 15.40 -10.11 -21.99
C GLY A 63 14.03 -9.94 -21.34
N LEU A 64 13.70 -8.71 -20.90
CA LEU A 64 12.37 -8.37 -20.35
C LEU A 64 11.24 -8.61 -21.35
N ALA A 65 11.43 -8.22 -22.62
CA ALA A 65 10.43 -8.40 -23.67
C ALA A 65 10.15 -9.88 -23.99
N ARG A 66 11.11 -10.77 -23.73
CA ARG A 66 10.97 -12.23 -23.94
C ARG A 66 10.22 -12.92 -22.80
N LEU A 67 10.07 -12.29 -21.62
CA LEU A 67 9.39 -12.89 -20.48
C LEU A 67 7.88 -13.00 -20.72
N PRO A 68 7.21 -14.06 -20.22
CA PRO A 68 5.76 -14.14 -20.26
C PRO A 68 5.12 -12.97 -19.54
N ARG A 69 4.22 -12.26 -20.23
CA ARG A 69 3.39 -11.22 -19.60
C ARG A 69 2.38 -11.88 -18.68
N MET A 70 2.44 -11.54 -17.40
CA MET A 70 1.53 -11.98 -16.38
C MET A 70 0.71 -10.79 -15.89
N ARG A 71 -0.59 -10.98 -15.71
CA ARG A 71 -1.49 -10.00 -15.13
C ARG A 71 -2.04 -10.55 -13.82
N PRO A 72 -2.13 -9.74 -12.75
CA PRO A 72 -2.79 -10.16 -11.53
C PRO A 72 -4.26 -10.48 -11.82
N ARG A 73 -4.77 -11.53 -11.19
CA ARG A 73 -6.18 -11.93 -11.31
C ARG A 73 -7.07 -10.80 -10.77
N ALA A 74 -8.07 -10.42 -11.55
CA ALA A 74 -9.05 -9.43 -11.11
C ALA A 74 -9.84 -9.99 -9.91
N GLY A 75 -10.14 -9.12 -8.94
CA GLY A 75 -10.90 -9.48 -7.75
C GLY A 75 -10.09 -10.10 -6.60
N THR A 76 -8.80 -10.41 -6.77
CA THR A 76 -7.93 -10.90 -5.68
C THR A 76 -7.14 -9.79 -4.99
N GLN A 77 -7.23 -8.55 -5.49
CA GLN A 77 -6.50 -7.41 -4.95
C GLN A 77 -7.24 -6.79 -3.77
N ILE A 78 -6.51 -6.47 -2.72
CA ILE A 78 -7.05 -5.73 -1.58
C ILE A 78 -7.42 -4.32 -2.04
N ARG A 79 -8.60 -3.84 -1.65
CA ARG A 79 -9.19 -2.59 -2.13
C ARG A 79 -8.76 -1.40 -1.28
N PHE A 80 -7.45 -1.20 -1.19
CA PHE A 80 -6.87 -0.03 -0.54
C PHE A 80 -7.20 1.27 -1.28
N SER A 81 -7.10 2.39 -0.57
CA SER A 81 -7.16 3.73 -1.14
C SER A 81 -5.99 3.96 -2.09
N GLU A 82 -6.27 4.59 -3.23
CA GLU A 82 -5.22 4.99 -4.16
C GLU A 82 -4.49 6.21 -3.59
N LEU A 83 -3.32 5.96 -3.01
CA LEU A 83 -2.47 7.02 -2.49
C LEU A 83 -1.84 7.80 -3.65
N PRO A 84 -2.01 9.13 -3.69
CA PRO A 84 -1.49 9.95 -4.79
C PRO A 84 0.03 9.89 -4.81
N ARG A 85 0.60 9.57 -5.98
CA ARG A 85 2.06 9.58 -6.19
C ARG A 85 2.62 11.01 -6.32
N GLN A 86 1.76 11.96 -6.68
CA GLN A 86 2.10 13.37 -6.80
C GLN A 86 1.32 14.14 -5.74
N ALA A 87 2.05 14.88 -4.90
CA ALA A 87 1.48 15.63 -3.79
C ALA A 87 0.86 16.97 -4.23
N PHE A 88 1.08 17.40 -5.48
CA PHE A 88 0.64 18.70 -6.02
C PHE A 88 -0.42 18.52 -7.12
N PRO A 89 -1.27 19.55 -7.36
CA PRO A 89 -2.23 19.55 -8.46
C PRO A 89 -1.54 19.68 -9.83
N ASP A 90 -2.20 19.18 -10.88
CA ASP A 90 -1.72 19.28 -12.26
C ASP A 90 -1.65 20.76 -12.69
N GLY A 91 -0.46 21.24 -13.04
CA GLY A 91 -0.22 22.64 -13.42
C GLY A 91 0.15 23.58 -12.25
N ALA A 92 0.48 23.04 -11.07
CA ALA A 92 0.95 23.82 -9.94
C ALA A 92 2.21 24.65 -10.27
N THR A 93 2.30 25.85 -9.70
CA THR A 93 3.51 26.66 -9.77
C THR A 93 4.67 26.01 -9.00
N PRO A 94 5.95 26.31 -9.32
CA PRO A 94 7.10 25.75 -8.57
C PRO A 94 7.04 26.01 -7.06
N GLU A 95 6.46 27.14 -6.65
CA GLU A 95 6.24 27.48 -5.24
C GLU A 95 5.21 26.56 -4.60
N GLU A 96 4.07 26.34 -5.27
CA GLU A 96 3.03 25.41 -4.80
C GLU A 96 3.50 23.95 -4.80
N ILE A 97 4.31 23.54 -5.80
CA ILE A 97 4.94 22.23 -5.83
C ILE A 97 5.81 22.03 -4.59
N THR A 98 6.65 23.03 -4.27
CA THR A 98 7.54 22.96 -3.11
C THR A 98 6.71 22.89 -1.82
N ARG A 99 5.69 23.74 -1.69
CA ARG A 99 4.78 23.75 -0.53
C ARG A 99 4.08 22.41 -0.32
N HIS A 100 3.43 21.88 -1.36
CA HIS A 100 2.71 20.60 -1.28
C HIS A 100 3.64 19.39 -1.22
N SER A 101 4.91 19.52 -1.61
CA SER A 101 5.91 18.48 -1.41
C SER A 101 6.50 18.49 0.00
N MET A 102 6.49 19.64 0.69
CA MET A 102 6.90 19.75 2.10
C MET A 102 5.77 19.25 3.01
N ASP A 103 4.54 19.72 2.76
CA ASP A 103 3.34 19.34 3.51
C ASP A 103 2.38 18.49 2.65
N LEU A 104 2.20 17.23 3.04
CA LEU A 104 1.32 16.27 2.37
C LEU A 104 -0.17 16.43 2.76
N SER A 105 -0.53 17.46 3.53
CA SER A 105 -1.91 17.72 3.97
C SER A 105 -2.91 17.79 2.81
N TYR A 106 -2.51 18.36 1.67
CA TYR A 106 -3.34 18.37 0.46
C TYR A 106 -3.58 16.96 -0.10
N ALA A 107 -2.53 16.13 -0.16
CA ALA A 107 -2.64 14.76 -0.60
C ALA A 107 -3.53 13.92 0.34
N LEU A 108 -3.36 14.09 1.65
CA LEU A 108 -4.20 13.45 2.66
C LEU A 108 -5.67 13.87 2.50
N GLN A 109 -5.94 15.17 2.36
CA GLN A 109 -7.30 15.67 2.18
C GLN A 109 -7.97 15.08 0.94
N ARG A 110 -7.24 14.98 -0.18
CA ARG A 110 -7.77 14.35 -1.40
C ARG A 110 -8.15 12.88 -1.18
N VAL A 111 -7.30 12.11 -0.50
CA VAL A 111 -7.59 10.71 -0.17
C VAL A 111 -8.83 10.60 0.70
N MET A 112 -8.96 11.48 1.70
CA MET A 112 -10.11 11.52 2.59
C MET A 112 -11.39 11.89 1.83
N GLU A 113 -11.36 12.88 0.95
CA GLU A 113 -12.53 13.30 0.15
C GLU A 113 -12.97 12.22 -0.84
N GLN A 114 -12.01 11.50 -1.45
CA GLN A 114 -12.31 10.46 -2.44
C GLN A 114 -12.82 9.16 -1.81
N ARG A 115 -12.23 8.73 -0.68
CA ARG A 115 -12.50 7.41 -0.10
C ARG A 115 -13.37 7.45 1.15
N TYR A 116 -13.26 8.51 1.96
CA TYR A 116 -13.89 8.60 3.28
C TYR A 116 -14.60 9.95 3.53
N PRO A 117 -15.58 10.34 2.68
CA PRO A 117 -16.25 11.62 2.82
C PRO A 117 -16.94 11.72 4.20
N GLY A 118 -16.52 12.68 5.01
CA GLY A 118 -17.05 12.91 6.36
C GLY A 118 -16.67 11.87 7.42
N ARG A 119 -15.79 10.89 7.10
CA ARG A 119 -15.39 9.80 8.02
C ARG A 119 -13.87 9.70 8.15
N PRO A 120 -13.18 10.68 8.76
CA PRO A 120 -11.72 10.69 8.87
C PRO A 120 -11.15 9.42 9.53
N LEU A 121 -11.86 8.86 10.52
CA LEU A 121 -11.45 7.63 11.22
C LEU A 121 -11.44 6.38 10.32
N GLY A 122 -12.10 6.40 9.15
CA GLY A 122 -12.01 5.32 8.16
C GLY A 122 -10.58 5.09 7.67
N LEU A 123 -9.76 6.14 7.65
CA LEU A 123 -8.34 6.04 7.31
C LEU A 123 -7.55 5.24 8.36
N LEU A 124 -7.91 5.35 9.65
CA LEU A 124 -7.30 4.54 10.72
C LEU A 124 -7.71 3.07 10.61
N ALA A 125 -8.96 2.80 10.22
CA ALA A 125 -9.44 1.45 9.96
C ALA A 125 -8.62 0.80 8.82
N GLU A 126 -8.37 1.55 7.74
CA GLU A 126 -7.54 1.09 6.64
C GLU A 126 -6.08 0.87 7.05
N LEU A 127 -5.51 1.76 7.86
CA LEU A 127 -4.16 1.60 8.42
C LEU A 127 -4.04 0.33 9.27
N GLN A 128 -5.02 0.06 10.13
CA GLN A 128 -5.06 -1.15 10.95
C GLN A 128 -5.26 -2.41 10.11
N PHE A 129 -6.14 -2.36 9.13
CA PHE A 129 -6.40 -3.48 8.24
C PHE A 129 -5.14 -3.84 7.44
N ALA A 130 -4.44 -2.84 6.89
CA ALA A 130 -3.17 -3.03 6.20
C ALA A 130 -2.11 -3.66 7.12
N PHE A 131 -2.01 -3.19 8.37
CA PHE A 131 -1.09 -3.75 9.35
C PHE A 131 -1.41 -5.23 9.67
N ILE A 132 -2.68 -5.58 9.86
CA ILE A 132 -3.10 -6.97 10.14
C ILE A 132 -2.85 -7.87 8.92
N CYS A 133 -3.17 -7.40 7.71
CA CYS A 133 -2.90 -8.13 6.47
C CYS A 133 -1.40 -8.38 6.26
N PHE A 134 -0.57 -7.42 6.67
CA PHE A 134 0.87 -7.59 6.69
C PHE A 134 1.31 -8.61 7.76
N LEU A 135 0.90 -8.42 9.02
CA LEU A 135 1.38 -9.24 10.14
C LEU A 135 0.95 -10.71 10.06
N ILE A 136 -0.30 -10.96 9.64
CA ILE A 136 -0.88 -12.31 9.60
C ILE A 136 -0.84 -12.87 8.19
N GLY A 137 -1.24 -12.06 7.21
CA GLY A 137 -1.31 -12.47 5.81
C GLY A 137 0.04 -12.48 5.11
N ASN A 138 1.10 -11.92 5.72
CA ASN A 138 2.41 -11.73 5.10
C ASN A 138 2.33 -11.06 3.73
N VAL A 139 1.32 -10.18 3.54
CA VAL A 139 1.07 -9.49 2.28
C VAL A 139 2.00 -8.28 2.20
N TYR A 140 2.96 -8.33 1.28
CA TYR A 140 3.92 -7.23 1.10
C TYR A 140 3.25 -5.93 0.64
N ASP A 141 2.24 -6.01 -0.22
CA ASP A 141 1.50 -4.83 -0.70
C ASP A 141 0.79 -4.09 0.45
N ALA A 142 0.28 -4.83 1.45
CA ALA A 142 -0.34 -4.24 2.63
C ALA A 142 0.68 -3.50 3.50
N PHE A 143 1.91 -4.01 3.56
CA PHE A 143 3.00 -3.33 4.25
C PHE A 143 3.43 -2.04 3.53
N GLU A 144 3.63 -2.08 2.21
CA GLU A 144 3.91 -0.88 1.41
C GLU A 144 2.82 0.18 1.59
N HIS A 145 1.56 -0.25 1.60
CA HIS A 145 0.43 0.63 1.83
C HIS A 145 0.43 1.25 3.24
N TRP A 146 0.62 0.43 4.27
CA TRP A 146 0.73 0.89 5.66
C TRP A 146 1.84 1.94 5.83
N LYS A 147 3.03 1.69 5.26
CA LYS A 147 4.14 2.66 5.27
C LYS A 147 3.78 3.98 4.62
N ARG A 148 3.20 3.94 3.42
CA ARG A 148 2.85 5.15 2.66
C ARG A 148 1.76 5.96 3.34
N LEU A 149 0.76 5.29 3.89
CA LEU A 149 -0.32 5.94 4.64
C LEU A 149 0.22 6.62 5.90
N LEU A 150 1.12 5.95 6.63
CA LEU A 150 1.79 6.53 7.79
C LEU A 150 2.66 7.73 7.42
N ASN A 151 3.43 7.65 6.33
CA ASN A 151 4.23 8.76 5.83
C ASN A 151 3.38 9.98 5.46
N ILE A 152 2.24 9.78 4.79
CA ILE A 152 1.31 10.88 4.48
C ILE A 152 0.77 11.50 5.77
N LEU A 153 0.32 10.68 6.72
CA LEU A 153 -0.23 11.16 8.00
C LEU A 153 0.78 11.99 8.79
N CYS A 154 2.01 11.51 8.93
CA CYS A 154 3.05 12.19 9.71
C CYS A 154 3.60 13.45 9.04
N ARG A 155 3.58 13.52 7.70
CA ARG A 155 4.03 14.70 6.93
C ARG A 155 2.92 15.68 6.59
N SER A 156 1.75 15.54 7.21
CA SER A 156 0.61 16.42 7.01
C SER A 156 0.43 17.36 8.20
N GLU A 157 1.20 18.45 8.26
CA GLU A 157 1.24 19.34 9.43
C GLU A 157 -0.08 20.12 9.58
N GLU A 158 -0.59 20.73 8.51
CA GLU A 158 -1.88 21.44 8.53
C GLU A 158 -3.05 20.52 8.93
N ALA A 159 -2.99 19.23 8.55
CA ALA A 159 -4.02 18.26 8.89
C ALA A 159 -4.08 17.93 10.39
N ILE A 160 -2.98 18.06 11.14
CA ILE A 160 -2.95 17.84 12.59
C ILE A 160 -3.87 18.84 13.30
N GLY A 161 -3.83 20.10 12.88
CA GLY A 161 -4.69 21.15 13.45
C GLY A 161 -6.18 20.91 13.17
N LYS A 162 -6.51 20.38 12.00
CA LYS A 162 -7.88 20.17 11.52
C LYS A 162 -8.52 18.88 12.05
N TYR A 163 -7.74 17.82 12.24
CA TYR A 163 -8.23 16.48 12.59
C TYR A 163 -7.61 15.95 13.89
N GLN A 164 -7.67 16.72 14.97
CA GLN A 164 -7.03 16.38 16.26
C GLN A 164 -7.43 14.97 16.76
N ASP A 165 -8.70 14.62 16.67
CA ASP A 165 -9.20 13.29 17.09
C ASP A 165 -8.54 12.15 16.28
N LEU A 166 -8.29 12.35 14.99
CA LEU A 166 -7.63 11.36 14.14
C LEU A 166 -6.20 11.11 14.66
N TYR A 167 -5.44 12.16 14.96
CA TYR A 167 -4.05 12.05 15.37
C TYR A 167 -3.88 11.50 16.79
N ILE A 168 -4.77 11.85 17.72
CA ILE A 168 -4.77 11.26 19.06
C ILE A 168 -4.99 9.74 18.96
N ASN A 169 -5.96 9.32 18.15
CA ASN A 169 -6.22 7.90 17.91
C ASN A 169 -5.07 7.23 17.15
N LEU A 170 -4.44 7.92 16.18
CA LEU A 170 -3.28 7.42 15.45
C LEU A 170 -2.12 7.08 16.38
N ILE A 171 -1.79 7.96 17.34
CA ILE A 171 -0.71 7.71 18.32
C ILE A 171 -1.01 6.44 19.12
N SER A 172 -2.25 6.27 19.56
CA SER A 172 -2.67 5.06 20.28
C SER A 172 -2.54 3.81 19.41
N VAL A 173 -2.97 3.87 18.15
CA VAL A 173 -2.85 2.75 17.20
C VAL A 173 -1.39 2.40 16.96
N LEU A 174 -0.53 3.38 16.68
CA LEU A 174 0.89 3.18 16.44
C LEU A 174 1.62 2.57 17.64
N TYR A 175 1.30 3.03 18.85
CA TYR A 175 1.86 2.46 20.07
C TYR A 175 1.62 0.94 20.17
N HIS A 176 0.39 0.50 19.88
CA HIS A 176 0.05 -0.91 19.91
C HIS A 176 0.67 -1.68 18.73
N GLN A 177 0.68 -1.10 17.52
CA GLN A 177 1.27 -1.72 16.34
C GLN A 177 2.78 -1.95 16.51
N LEU A 178 3.52 -0.92 16.92
CA LEU A 178 4.97 -1.00 17.14
C LEU A 178 5.34 -2.00 18.25
N SER A 179 4.49 -2.15 19.27
CA SER A 179 4.70 -3.13 20.35
C SER A 179 4.58 -4.58 19.88
N GLU A 180 3.94 -4.83 18.73
CA GLU A 180 3.76 -6.18 18.18
C GLU A 180 4.76 -6.52 17.08
N ILE A 181 5.51 -5.53 16.55
CA ILE A 181 6.55 -5.78 15.56
C ILE A 181 7.79 -6.35 16.27
N PRO A 182 8.30 -7.53 15.88
CA PRO A 182 9.52 -8.09 16.43
C PRO A 182 10.73 -7.17 16.18
N ALA A 183 11.67 -7.09 17.13
CA ALA A 183 12.87 -6.25 16.98
C ALA A 183 13.69 -6.61 15.73
N ASP A 184 13.75 -7.89 15.36
CA ASP A 184 14.48 -8.40 14.20
C ASP A 184 13.85 -8.00 12.85
N PHE A 185 12.55 -7.66 12.85
CA PHE A 185 11.88 -7.17 11.64
C PHE A 185 12.47 -5.84 11.16
N PHE A 186 12.96 -5.01 12.08
CA PHE A 186 13.65 -3.76 11.77
C PHE A 186 15.10 -3.95 11.36
N VAL A 187 15.65 -5.17 11.41
CA VAL A 187 17.06 -5.43 11.10
C VAL A 187 17.22 -6.05 9.71
N ASP A 188 16.34 -6.97 9.29
CA ASP A 188 16.74 -7.95 8.26
C ASP A 188 16.13 -7.86 6.85
N ILE A 189 14.95 -7.27 6.59
CA ILE A 189 14.32 -7.43 5.24
C ILE A 189 13.90 -6.12 4.54
N VAL A 190 13.74 -5.00 5.25
CA VAL A 190 13.30 -3.70 4.65
C VAL A 190 14.20 -2.52 5.04
N SER A 191 15.15 -2.72 5.96
CA SER A 191 15.86 -1.64 6.65
C SER A 191 17.18 -1.21 6.01
N GLN A 192 17.21 -1.02 4.69
CA GLN A 192 18.15 -0.01 4.16
C GLN A 192 17.58 1.41 4.21
N ASP A 193 16.29 1.58 4.49
CA ASP A 193 15.68 2.86 4.86
C ASP A 193 14.62 2.59 5.93
N ASN A 194 15.01 2.74 7.20
CA ASN A 194 14.09 2.59 8.33
C ASN A 194 13.12 3.79 8.33
N PHE A 195 12.07 3.68 7.52
CA PHE A 195 11.17 4.78 7.19
C PHE A 195 10.53 5.41 8.43
N LEU A 196 10.36 4.65 9.51
CA LEU A 196 9.85 5.14 10.79
C LEU A 196 10.78 6.19 11.39
N THR A 197 12.10 6.00 11.33
CA THR A 197 13.05 7.03 11.76
C THR A 197 12.93 8.28 10.92
N SER A 198 12.86 8.18 9.59
CA SER A 198 12.72 9.36 8.72
C SER A 198 11.36 10.06 8.85
N THR A 199 10.32 9.34 9.26
CA THR A 199 8.94 9.83 9.36
C THR A 199 8.62 10.38 10.77
N LEU A 200 9.31 9.90 11.80
CA LEU A 200 9.11 10.27 13.21
C LEU A 200 10.24 11.13 13.79
N GLN A 201 11.31 11.39 13.04
CA GLN A 201 12.33 12.37 13.43
C GLN A 201 11.82 13.78 13.21
N VAL A 202 11.83 14.55 14.30
CA VAL A 202 11.67 16.00 14.34
C VAL A 202 12.97 16.66 13.88
#